data_AF-A0A673VV98-F1
#
_entry.id   AF-A0A673VV98-F1
#
_cell.length_a   1.000
_cell.length_b   1.000
_cell.length_c   1.000
_cell.angle_alpha   90.00
_cell.angle_beta   90.00
_cell.angle_gamma   90.00
#
_symmetry.space_group_name_H-M   'P 1'
#
loop_
_entity.id
_entity.type
_entity.pdbx_description
1 polymer ?
#
loop_
_entity_poly.entity_id
_entity_poly.type
_entity_poly.pdbx_seq_one_letter_code
_entity_poly.pdbx_strand_id
1 'polypeptide(L)' 'MGKTKYLSDFEQGTVVGARLTGLSVSGPATLLGFSRSTVSRVYQEWSSTQSIGVNMGQHPCGTLETL' A
#
# COMPACT_ATOMS: atom_id res chain seq x y z
N MET A 1 6.53 22.94 -1.41
CA MET A 1 5.78 21.98 -2.23
C MET A 1 6.74 20.85 -2.64
N GLY A 2 6.74 19.75 -1.91
CA GLY A 2 7.71 18.66 -2.08
C GLY A 2 7.44 17.92 -3.39
N LYS A 3 8.48 17.72 -4.19
CA LYS A 3 8.44 16.92 -5.42
C LYS A 3 7.88 15.53 -5.06
N THR A 4 6.67 15.22 -5.49
CA THR A 4 6.14 13.87 -5.45
C THR A 4 7.06 13.02 -6.32
N LYS A 5 8.04 12.33 -5.72
CA LYS A 5 8.77 11.27 -6.42
C LYS A 5 7.72 10.20 -6.70
N TYR A 6 7.24 10.18 -7.93
CA TYR A 6 6.43 9.08 -8.42
C TYR A 6 7.30 7.83 -8.39
N LEU A 7 6.77 6.76 -7.80
CA LEU A 7 7.39 5.44 -7.87
C LEU A 7 7.44 5.02 -9.35
N SER A 8 8.57 4.49 -9.78
CA SER A 8 8.67 3.76 -11.04
C SER A 8 7.74 2.55 -11.04
N ASP A 9 7.39 2.04 -12.22
CA ASP A 9 6.56 0.83 -12.35
C ASP A 9 7.12 -0.36 -11.57
N PHE A 10 8.45 -0.49 -11.49
CA PHE A 10 9.10 -1.54 -10.70
C PHE A 10 8.89 -1.35 -9.19
N GLU A 11 9.03 -0.13 -8.68
CA GLU A 11 8.78 0.19 -7.27
C GLU A 11 7.29 0.04 -6.92
N GLN A 12 6.39 0.41 -7.83
CA GLN A 12 4.95 0.18 -7.67
C GLN A 12 4.63 -1.33 -7.62
N GLY A 13 5.21 -2.12 -8.55
CA GLY A 13 5.07 -3.57 -8.55
C GLY A 13 5.59 -4.21 -7.26
N THR A 14 6.68 -3.68 -6.70
CA THR A 14 7.23 -4.13 -5.41
C THR A 14 6.28 -3.82 -4.25
N VAL A 15 5.67 -2.63 -4.21
CA VAL A 15 4.65 -2.27 -3.21
C VAL A 15 3.43 -3.19 -3.31
N VAL A 16 2.91 -3.40 -4.52
CA VAL A 16 1.73 -4.25 -4.75
C VAL A 16 2.04 -5.70 -4.35
N GLY A 17 3.15 -6.26 -4.83
CA GLY A 17 3.56 -7.63 -4.49
C GLY A 17 3.78 -7.84 -2.99
N ALA A 18 4.41 -6.89 -2.31
CA ALA A 18 4.59 -6.95 -0.86
C ALA A 18 3.24 -6.94 -0.12
N ARG A 19 2.29 -6.10 -0.54
CA ARG A 19 0.97 -6.03 0.10
C ARG A 19 0.11 -7.25 -0.19
N LEU A 20 0.19 -7.81 -1.39
CA LEU A 20 -0.51 -9.05 -1.76
C LEU A 20 0.03 -10.27 -1.01
N THR A 21 1.31 -10.30 -0.66
CA THR A 21 1.93 -11.36 0.15
C THR A 21 1.68 -11.20 1.66
N GLY A 22 0.89 -10.20 2.07
CA GLY A 22 0.54 -9.97 3.47
C GLY A 22 1.58 -9.16 4.26
N LEU A 23 2.60 -8.58 3.60
CA LEU A 23 3.55 -7.71 4.29
C LEU A 23 2.87 -6.42 4.75
N SER A 24 3.29 -5.95 5.92
CA SER A 24 2.88 -4.66 6.46
C SER A 24 3.39 -3.51 5.60
N VAL A 25 2.77 -2.34 5.72
CA VAL A 25 3.13 -1.14 4.93
C VAL A 25 4.60 -0.71 5.19
N SER A 26 5.14 -0.99 6.38
CA SER A 26 6.53 -0.66 6.71
C SER A 26 7.55 -1.51 5.95
N GLY A 27 7.23 -2.74 5.55
CA GLY A 27 8.15 -3.61 4.82
C GLY A 27 8.67 -2.98 3.50
N PRO A 28 7.78 -2.72 2.51
CA PRO A 28 8.19 -2.08 1.28
C PRO A 28 8.62 -0.62 1.48
N ALA A 29 8.15 0.08 2.53
CA ALA A 29 8.62 1.43 2.86
C ALA A 29 10.12 1.44 3.23
N THR A 30 10.56 0.50 4.07
CA THR A 30 11.96 0.32 4.43
C THR A 30 12.79 -0.17 3.24
N LEU A 31 12.27 -1.13 2.47
CA LEU A 31 12.97 -1.70 1.31
C LEU A 31 13.27 -0.65 0.23
N LEU A 32 12.31 0.22 -0.05
CA LEU A 32 12.40 1.21 -1.11
C LEU A 32 12.89 2.59 -0.60
N GLY A 33 13.06 2.75 0.71
CA GLY A 33 13.44 4.03 1.32
C GLY A 33 12.37 5.12 1.20
N PHE A 34 11.11 4.74 1.06
CA PHE A 34 9.98 5.67 0.98
C PHE A 34 9.22 5.78 2.30
N SER A 35 8.43 6.84 2.40
CA SER A 35 7.49 6.98 3.51
C SER A 35 6.37 5.93 3.45
N ARG A 36 5.86 5.53 4.62
CA ARG A 36 4.68 4.65 4.71
C ARG A 36 3.45 5.24 4.00
N SER A 37 3.30 6.56 3.99
CA SER A 37 2.21 7.26 3.31
C SER A 37 2.31 7.15 1.79
N THR A 38 3.52 7.20 1.22
CA THR A 38 3.75 6.93 -0.22
C THR A 38 3.31 5.52 -0.59
N VAL A 39 3.74 4.52 0.18
CA VAL A 39 3.39 3.10 -0.03
C VAL A 39 1.88 2.88 0.09
N SER A 40 1.26 3.43 1.14
CA SER A 40 -0.18 3.31 1.38
C SER A 40 -0.99 3.93 0.24
N ARG A 41 -0.58 5.08 -0.28
CA ARG A 41 -1.27 5.73 -1.41
C ARG A 41 -1.18 4.90 -2.68
N VAL A 42 0.02 4.40 -3.02
CA VAL A 42 0.22 3.56 -4.21
C VAL A 42 -0.64 2.29 -4.15
N TYR A 43 -0.72 1.65 -2.99
CA TYR A 43 -1.57 0.47 -2.83
C TYR A 43 -3.07 0.80 -2.93
N GLN A 44 -3.52 1.94 -2.40
CA GLN A 44 -4.91 2.38 -2.51
C GLN A 44 -5.32 2.72 -3.94
N GLU A 45 -4.48 3.44 -4.67
CA GLU A 45 -4.71 3.75 -6.09
C GLU A 45 -4.77 2.44 -6.89
N TRP A 46 -3.80 1.54 -6.71
CA TRP A 46 -3.82 0.22 -7.33
C TRP A 46 -5.08 -0.57 -6.99
N SER A 47 -5.45 -0.67 -5.71
CA SER A 47 -6.63 -1.43 -5.27
C SER A 47 -7.93 -0.82 -5.77
N SER A 48 -8.00 0.51 -5.92
CA SER A 48 -9.19 1.21 -6.43
C SER A 48 -9.33 1.00 -7.93
N THR A 49 -8.21 1.00 -8.67
CA THR A 49 -8.19 0.70 -10.11
C THR A 49 -8.40 -0.79 -10.40
N GLN A 50 -7.94 -1.68 -9.52
CA GLN A 50 -8.12 -3.13 -9.62
C GLN A 50 -9.49 -3.60 -9.10
N SER A 51 -10.33 -2.71 -8.59
CA SER A 51 -11.73 -2.98 -8.24
C SER A 51 -12.60 -3.17 -9.49
N ILE A 52 -12.20 -4.11 -10.36
CA ILE A 52 -13.11 -4.80 -11.26
C ILE A 52 -13.89 -5.81 -10.39
N GLY A 53 -15.01 -5.38 -9.81
CA GLY A 53 -16.11 -6.28 -9.43
C GLY A 53 -15.96 -7.21 -8.21
N VAL A 54 -15.33 -6.80 -7.09
CA VAL A 54 -15.65 -7.44 -5.80
C VAL A 54 -16.04 -6.38 -4.76
N ASN A 55 -17.34 -6.27 -4.52
CA ASN A 55 -17.90 -5.60 -3.36
C ASN A 55 -17.53 -6.43 -2.11
N MET A 56 -16.27 -6.36 -1.67
CA MET A 56 -15.89 -6.79 -0.33
C MET A 56 -16.06 -5.56 0.55
N GLY A 57 -17.27 -5.47 1.11
CA GLY A 57 -17.69 -4.40 2.00
C GLY A 57 -16.61 -4.12 3.04
N GLN A 58 -16.36 -2.84 3.25
CA GLN A 58 -15.61 -2.35 4.37
C GLN A 58 -16.11 -3.02 5.66
N HIS A 59 -15.21 -3.74 6.33
CA HIS A 59 -15.29 -3.95 7.76
C HIS A 59 -13.93 -3.58 8.36
N PRO A 60 -13.83 -2.40 9.02
CA PRO A 60 -12.64 -1.95 9.70
C PRO A 60 -12.51 -2.73 11.02
N CYS A 61 -11.83 -3.87 10.99
CA CYS A 61 -11.45 -4.54 12.22
C CYS A 61 -10.31 -3.72 12.86
N GLY A 62 -10.71 -2.94 13.86
CA GLY A 62 -9.99 -2.46 15.04
C GLY A 62 -8.47 -2.50 15.04
N THR A 63 -7.92 -1.32 15.29
CA THR A 63 -6.70 -1.03 16.05
C THR A 63 -6.17 -2.20 16.90
N LEU A 64 -4.86 -2.42 16.78
CA LEU A 64 -4.00 -3.14 17.71
C LEU A 64 -4.27 -2.72 19.15
N GLU A 65 -5.00 -3.53 19.92
CA GLU A 65 -4.94 -3.50 21.38
C GLU A 65 -4.04 -4.67 21.81
N THR A 66 -2.75 -4.35 22.00
CA THR A 66 -1.88 -5.13 22.86
C THR A 66 -2.17 -4.69 24.29
N LEU A 67 -2.98 -5.45 25.02
CA LEU A 67 -2.87 -5.85 26.44
C LEU A 67 -4.10 -6.65 26.86
#